data_AF-A0A5S4W2Q0-F1
#
_entry.id   AF-A0A5S4W2Q0-F1
#
_cell.length_a   1.000
_cell.length_b   1.000
_cell.length_c   1.000
_cell.angle_alpha   90.00
_cell.angle_beta   90.00
_cell.angle_gamma   90.00
#
_symmetry.space_group_name_H-M   'P 1'
#
loop_
_entity.id
_entity.type
_entity.pdbx_description
1 polymer ?
#
loop_
_entity_poly.entity_id
_entity_poly.type
_entity_poly.pdbx_seq_one_letter_code
_entity_poly.pdbx_strand_id
1 'polypeptide(L)'
;MKPIRFIPTLVSCWIALGIPANALEINGAWATSPSSCSQVFMKKDGAISFRQDSDQYGGGFILDGDRIRGQMQTCTINRRKEDGNVIHMIAKCADDIMTSNIQFSAKIIDGNTIARIFPGMPEFTLSYSRCAM
;
A
#
# COMPACT_ATOMS: atom_id res chain seq x y z
N MET A 1 -55.72 -15.60 43.52
CA MET A 1 -55.80 -15.84 42.06
C MET A 1 -55.65 -14.51 41.32
N LYS A 2 -54.58 -14.36 40.53
CA LYS A 2 -54.37 -13.31 39.52
C LYS A 2 -53.46 -13.92 38.43
N PRO A 3 -53.82 -13.93 37.14
CA PRO A 3 -53.02 -14.57 36.12
C PRO A 3 -51.86 -13.65 35.71
N ILE A 4 -50.64 -14.13 35.87
CA ILE A 4 -49.43 -13.49 35.34
C ILE A 4 -49.38 -13.78 33.84
N ARG A 5 -49.55 -12.76 33.01
CA ARG A 5 -49.42 -12.83 31.55
C ARG A 5 -47.93 -12.82 31.19
N PHE A 6 -47.45 -13.91 30.62
CA PHE A 6 -46.14 -13.97 29.96
C PHE A 6 -46.26 -13.32 28.57
N ILE A 7 -45.52 -12.23 28.35
CA ILE A 7 -45.37 -11.57 27.05
C ILE A 7 -44.06 -12.08 26.45
N PRO A 8 -44.06 -12.81 25.32
CA PRO A 8 -42.83 -13.24 24.69
C PRO A 8 -42.24 -12.05 23.92
N THR A 9 -41.15 -11.48 24.43
CA THR A 9 -40.42 -10.43 23.73
C THR A 9 -39.55 -11.09 22.66
N LEU A 10 -39.98 -11.01 21.40
CA LEU A 10 -39.21 -11.42 20.23
C LEU A 10 -38.04 -10.43 20.03
N VAL A 11 -36.85 -10.79 20.53
CA VAL A 11 -35.61 -10.05 20.27
C VAL A 11 -35.16 -10.37 18.85
N SER A 12 -35.54 -9.52 17.90
CA SER A 12 -35.03 -9.55 16.54
C SER A 12 -33.57 -9.08 16.55
N CYS A 13 -32.64 -10.02 16.44
CA CYS A 13 -31.21 -9.74 16.28
C CYS A 13 -30.96 -9.29 14.85
N TRP A 14 -30.84 -7.97 14.64
CA TRP A 14 -30.41 -7.41 13.37
C TRP A 14 -28.92 -7.74 13.18
N ILE A 15 -28.63 -8.78 12.41
CA ILE A 15 -27.27 -9.08 11.97
C ILE A 15 -26.88 -7.98 10.98
N ALA A 16 -26.10 -7.00 11.43
CA ALA A 16 -25.45 -6.04 10.55
C ALA A 16 -24.44 -6.79 9.68
N LEU A 17 -24.78 -7.03 8.41
CA LEU A 17 -23.85 -7.46 7.39
C LEU A 17 -22.84 -6.34 7.17
N GLY A 18 -21.69 -6.41 7.84
CA GLY A 18 -20.56 -5.53 7.56
C GLY A 18 -20.03 -5.81 6.16
N ILE A 19 -20.09 -4.82 5.27
CA ILE A 19 -19.39 -4.89 3.98
C ILE A 19 -17.89 -4.87 4.32
N PRO A 20 -17.07 -5.81 3.81
CA PRO A 20 -15.63 -5.72 3.99
C PRO A 20 -15.17 -4.39 3.38
N ALA A 21 -14.59 -3.53 4.21
CA ALA A 21 -13.83 -2.39 3.72
C ALA A 21 -12.63 -2.97 2.96
N ASN A 22 -12.75 -3.13 1.64
CA ASN A 22 -11.64 -3.50 0.79
C ASN A 22 -10.70 -2.30 0.74
N ALA A 23 -9.79 -2.22 1.71
CA ALA A 23 -8.65 -1.31 1.63
C ALA A 23 -7.93 -1.58 0.30
N LEU A 24 -7.49 -0.53 -0.36
CA LEU A 24 -6.77 -0.66 -1.61
C LEU A 24 -5.49 -1.47 -1.37
N GLU A 25 -5.43 -2.68 -1.94
CA GLU A 25 -4.28 -3.57 -1.85
C GLU A 25 -3.16 -3.03 -2.75
N ILE A 26 -2.04 -2.62 -2.15
CA ILE A 26 -0.84 -2.20 -2.88
C ILE A 26 0.46 -2.82 -2.36
N ASN A 27 0.41 -3.78 -1.43
CA ASN A 27 1.61 -4.43 -0.89
C ASN A 27 2.26 -5.28 -1.98
N GLY A 28 3.57 -5.19 -2.12
CA GLY A 28 4.32 -5.92 -3.12
C GLY A 28 5.57 -5.19 -3.56
N ALA A 29 6.30 -5.81 -4.48
CA ALA A 29 7.43 -5.20 -5.16
C ALA A 29 6.97 -4.53 -6.46
N TRP A 30 7.46 -3.32 -6.70
CA TRP A 30 7.05 -2.45 -7.79
C TRP A 30 8.28 -1.90 -8.51
N ALA A 31 8.38 -2.14 -9.81
CA ALA A 31 9.45 -1.64 -10.68
C ALA A 31 8.89 -0.68 -11.74
N THR A 32 9.74 0.14 -12.35
CA THR A 32 9.31 1.10 -13.39
C THR A 32 8.92 0.43 -14.70
N SER A 33 9.26 -0.85 -14.88
CA SER A 33 8.77 -1.69 -15.97
C SER A 33 8.65 -3.15 -15.53
N PRO A 34 7.80 -3.97 -16.17
CA PRO A 34 7.75 -5.41 -15.88
C PRO A 34 9.07 -6.13 -16.19
N SER A 35 9.79 -5.70 -17.23
CA SER A 35 11.05 -6.32 -17.67
C SER A 35 12.22 -6.04 -16.74
N SER A 36 12.16 -4.99 -15.91
CA SER A 36 13.21 -4.66 -14.93
C SER A 36 13.07 -5.44 -13.61
N CYS A 37 11.95 -6.12 -13.36
CA CYS A 37 11.70 -6.81 -12.08
C CYS A 37 12.82 -7.76 -11.65
N SER A 38 13.35 -8.58 -12.57
CA SER A 38 14.43 -9.54 -12.26
C SER A 38 15.82 -8.89 -12.14
N GLN A 39 15.96 -7.65 -12.61
CA GLN A 39 17.17 -6.82 -12.48
C GLN A 39 17.14 -5.97 -11.21
N VAL A 40 15.95 -5.60 -10.75
CA VAL A 40 15.75 -4.78 -9.54
C VAL A 40 15.64 -5.64 -8.29
N PHE A 41 14.95 -6.77 -8.38
CA PHE A 41 14.61 -7.59 -7.21
C PHE A 41 15.16 -9.01 -7.31
N MET A 42 15.35 -9.64 -6.15
CA MET A 42 15.65 -11.05 -5.98
C MET A 42 14.89 -11.62 -4.78
N LYS A 43 14.66 -12.93 -4.80
CA LYS A 43 14.23 -13.66 -3.59
C LYS A 43 15.46 -13.98 -2.75
N LYS A 44 15.40 -13.62 -1.47
CA LYS A 44 16.41 -13.93 -0.46
C LYS A 44 15.69 -14.36 0.81
N ASP A 45 16.02 -15.55 1.31
CA ASP A 45 15.44 -16.11 2.54
C ASP A 45 13.89 -16.11 2.58
N GLY A 46 13.27 -16.37 1.42
CA GLY A 46 11.80 -16.37 1.28
C GLY A 46 11.16 -14.98 1.14
N ALA A 47 11.93 -13.90 1.23
CA ALA A 47 11.44 -12.52 1.09
C ALA A 47 11.98 -11.84 -0.19
N ILE A 48 11.24 -10.87 -0.71
CA ILE A 48 11.71 -10.04 -1.83
C ILE A 48 12.68 -8.98 -1.29
N SER A 49 13.86 -8.90 -1.92
CA SER A 49 14.93 -7.95 -1.62
C SER A 49 15.43 -7.27 -2.89
N PHE A 50 16.05 -6.10 -2.74
CA PHE A 50 16.74 -5.44 -3.85
C PHE A 50 17.99 -6.22 -4.24
N ARG A 51 18.28 -6.25 -5.54
CA ARG A 51 19.59 -6.67 -6.05
C ARG A 51 20.61 -5.57 -5.80
N GLN A 52 21.88 -5.96 -5.80
CA GLN A 52 22.96 -4.99 -5.86
C GLN A 52 22.86 -4.18 -7.15
N ASP A 53 23.07 -2.86 -7.04
CA ASP A 53 23.02 -1.87 -8.14
C ASP A 53 21.68 -1.81 -8.91
N SER A 54 20.56 -2.10 -8.24
CA SER A 54 19.22 -2.09 -8.85
C SER A 54 18.78 -0.73 -9.40
N ASP A 55 19.40 0.36 -8.94
CA ASP A 55 19.17 1.74 -9.37
C ASP A 55 19.54 1.96 -10.83
N GLN A 56 20.52 1.22 -11.36
CA GLN A 56 20.91 1.26 -12.77
C GLN A 56 19.78 0.80 -13.71
N TYR A 57 18.79 0.08 -13.19
CA TYR A 57 17.70 -0.51 -13.97
C TYR A 57 16.37 0.23 -13.81
N GLY A 58 16.41 1.48 -13.33
CA GLY A 58 15.23 2.33 -13.16
C GLY A 58 14.58 2.23 -11.77
N GLY A 59 15.25 1.54 -10.83
CA GLY A 59 14.85 1.44 -9.44
C GLY A 59 13.50 0.75 -9.19
N GLY A 60 13.01 0.90 -7.97
CA GLY A 60 11.75 0.31 -7.54
C GLY A 60 11.52 0.50 -6.05
N PHE A 61 10.38 0.02 -5.56
CA PHE A 61 10.09 -0.01 -4.14
C PHE A 61 9.37 -1.29 -3.76
N ILE A 62 9.48 -1.65 -2.48
CA ILE A 62 8.71 -2.74 -1.88
C ILE A 62 7.83 -2.12 -0.80
N LEU A 63 6.52 -2.30 -0.92
CA LEU A 63 5.58 -1.93 0.12
C LEU A 63 5.13 -3.18 0.87
N ASP A 64 5.29 -3.15 2.18
CA ASP A 64 4.88 -4.24 3.08
C ASP A 64 4.20 -3.64 4.32
N GLY A 65 2.87 -3.66 4.32
CA GLY A 65 2.03 -3.01 5.32
C GLY A 65 2.22 -1.49 5.34
N ASP A 66 2.87 -1.01 6.39
CA ASP A 66 3.23 0.39 6.61
C ASP A 66 4.69 0.70 6.23
N ARG A 67 5.48 -0.28 5.76
CA ARG A 67 6.89 -0.09 5.42
C ARG A 67 7.08 0.07 3.92
N ILE A 68 7.58 1.23 3.49
CA ILE A 68 8.05 1.46 2.12
C ILE A 68 9.57 1.29 2.12
N ARG A 69 10.07 0.27 1.43
CA ARG A 69 11.51 0.05 1.25
C ARG A 69 11.92 0.48 -0.15
N GLY A 70 12.79 1.48 -0.25
CA GLY A 70 13.60 1.73 -1.43
C GLY A 70 14.98 1.07 -1.29
N GLN A 71 15.81 1.16 -2.32
CA GLN A 71 17.19 0.64 -2.26
C GLN A 71 18.05 1.35 -1.21
N MET A 72 17.90 2.68 -1.09
CA MET A 72 18.77 3.50 -0.23
C MET A 72 18.16 3.86 1.13
N GLN A 73 16.85 3.73 1.29
CA GLN A 73 16.14 4.20 2.48
C GLN A 73 14.88 3.40 2.72
N THR A 74 14.45 3.36 3.99
CA THR A 74 13.15 2.82 4.38
C THR A 74 12.32 3.92 5.03
N CYS A 75 11.04 3.95 4.66
CA CYS A 75 10.06 4.83 5.25
C CYS A 75 8.97 4.03 5.97
N THR A 76 8.42 4.61 7.03
CA THR A 76 7.25 4.08 7.74
C THR A 76 6.07 5.02 7.55
N ILE A 77 4.99 4.51 6.96
CA ILE A 77 3.73 5.21 6.73
C ILE A 77 3.07 5.46 8.09
N ASN A 78 2.90 6.73 8.46
CA ASN A 78 2.22 7.12 9.70
C ASN A 78 0.78 7.57 9.47
N ARG A 79 0.44 7.97 8.25
CA ARG A 79 -0.93 8.27 7.83
C ARG A 79 -1.19 7.74 6.43
N ARG A 80 -2.37 7.14 6.24
CA ARG A 80 -2.91 6.73 4.94
C ARG A 80 -4.33 7.29 4.81
N LYS A 81 -4.67 7.78 3.62
CA LYS A 81 -6.03 8.18 3.23
C LYS A 81 -6.30 7.62 1.84
N GLU A 82 -7.43 6.96 1.67
CA GLU A 82 -7.93 6.52 0.38
C GLU A 82 -8.97 7.52 -0.13
N ASP A 83 -8.87 7.89 -1.40
CA ASP A 83 -9.78 8.80 -2.09
C ASP A 83 -10.08 8.24 -3.49
N GLY A 84 -11.19 7.50 -3.60
CA GLY A 84 -11.49 6.72 -4.79
C GLY A 84 -10.42 5.67 -5.06
N ASN A 85 -9.76 5.76 -6.23
CA ASN A 85 -8.64 4.87 -6.59
C ASN A 85 -7.26 5.48 -6.28
N VAL A 86 -7.19 6.55 -5.50
CA VAL A 86 -5.94 7.19 -5.12
C VAL A 86 -5.66 6.94 -3.64
N ILE A 87 -4.44 6.51 -3.32
CA ILE A 87 -3.95 6.39 -1.95
C ILE A 87 -2.96 7.51 -1.69
N HIS A 88 -3.26 8.32 -0.69
CA HIS A 88 -2.37 9.33 -0.14
C HIS A 88 -1.71 8.80 1.14
N MET A 89 -0.40 8.95 1.24
CA MET A 89 0.40 8.49 2.36
C MET A 89 1.32 9.59 2.84
N ILE A 90 1.47 9.71 4.16
CA ILE A 90 2.57 10.44 4.78
C ILE A 90 3.45 9.38 5.42
N ALA A 91 4.73 9.37 5.08
CA ALA A 91 5.69 8.41 5.61
C ALA A 91 6.89 9.12 6.21
N LYS A 92 7.33 8.65 7.36
CA LYS A 92 8.56 9.06 8.02
C LYS A 92 9.71 8.27 7.40
N CYS A 93 10.57 8.94 6.62
CA CYS A 93 11.75 8.35 6.00
C CYS A 93 12.98 8.77 6.79
N ALA A 94 13.84 7.81 7.13
CA ALA A 94 15.11 8.07 7.78
C ALA A 94 16.26 7.64 6.86
N ASP A 95 17.24 8.53 6.71
CA ASP A 95 18.58 8.21 6.21
C ASP A 95 19.59 8.34 7.37
N ASP A 96 20.88 8.13 7.11
CA ASP A 96 21.94 8.13 8.13
C ASP A 96 22.12 9.47 8.85
N ILE A 97 21.50 10.56 8.38
CA ILE A 97 21.71 11.92 8.88
C ILE A 97 20.40 12.54 9.39
N MET A 98 19.28 12.34 8.68
CA MET A 98 18.04 13.07 8.91
C MET A 98 16.81 12.18 8.83
N THR A 99 15.75 12.62 9.52
CA THR A 99 14.43 12.04 9.39
C THR A 99 13.44 13.10 8.89
N SER A 100 12.71 12.78 7.83
CA SER A 100 11.74 13.68 7.21
C SER A 100 10.39 12.99 7.01
N ASN A 101 9.30 13.76 7.02
CA ASN A 101 7.99 13.28 6.58
C ASN A 101 7.83 13.58 5.09
N ILE A 102 7.68 12.53 4.28
CA ILE A 102 7.49 12.62 2.84
C ILE A 102 6.05 12.26 2.51
N GLN A 103 5.44 13.04 1.62
CA GLN A 103 4.11 12.74 1.08
C GLN A 103 4.23 11.92 -0.21
N PHE A 104 3.57 10.76 -0.23
CA PHE A 104 3.43 9.92 -1.40
C PHE A 104 1.96 9.86 -1.80
N SER A 105 1.70 9.86 -3.11
CA SER A 105 0.36 9.60 -3.64
C SER A 105 0.48 8.62 -4.79
N ALA A 106 -0.40 7.62 -4.83
CA ALA A 106 -0.42 6.62 -5.88
C ALA A 106 -1.87 6.42 -6.35
N LYS A 107 -2.08 6.53 -7.67
CA LYS A 107 -3.32 6.12 -8.32
C LYS A 107 -3.23 4.66 -8.71
N ILE A 108 -4.18 3.85 -8.28
CA ILE A 108 -4.33 2.48 -8.75
C ILE A 108 -4.99 2.53 -10.13
N ILE A 109 -4.26 2.03 -11.13
CA ILE A 109 -4.77 1.88 -12.49
C ILE A 109 -5.46 0.52 -12.61
N ASP A 110 -4.77 -0.53 -12.16
CA ASP A 110 -5.28 -1.89 -12.09
C ASP A 110 -4.50 -2.68 -11.00
N GLY A 111 -4.76 -4.00 -10.87
CA GLY A 111 -4.13 -4.84 -9.85
C GLY A 111 -2.60 -4.94 -9.95
N ASN A 112 -2.02 -4.66 -11.12
CA ASN A 112 -0.59 -4.78 -11.40
C ASN A 112 0.06 -3.45 -11.84
N THR A 113 -0.70 -2.36 -11.89
CA THR A 113 -0.20 -1.06 -12.35
C THR A 113 -0.66 0.05 -11.42
N ILE A 114 0.30 0.86 -10.98
CA ILE A 114 0.03 2.11 -10.25
C ILE A 114 0.75 3.27 -10.92
N ALA A 115 0.24 4.47 -10.73
CA ALA A 115 0.92 5.71 -11.11
C ALA A 115 1.19 6.55 -9.86
N ARG A 116 2.45 6.86 -9.60
CA ARG A 116 2.82 7.84 -8.59
C ARG A 116 2.39 9.23 -9.06
N ILE A 117 1.69 9.94 -8.19
CA ILE A 117 1.32 11.34 -8.35
C ILE A 117 2.27 12.17 -7.49
N PHE A 118 2.83 13.23 -8.07
CA PHE A 118 3.69 14.17 -7.35
C PHE A 118 2.85 15.34 -6.83
N PRO A 119 2.80 15.60 -5.51
CA PRO A 119 2.07 16.74 -4.96
C PRO A 119 2.50 18.06 -5.62
N GLY A 120 1.52 18.86 -6.06
CA GLY A 120 1.75 20.13 -6.75
C GLY A 120 2.08 20.01 -8.25
N MET A 121 2.25 18.80 -8.78
CA MET A 121 2.61 18.51 -10.18
C MET A 121 1.85 17.28 -10.70
N PRO A 122 0.50 17.28 -10.71
CA PRO A 122 -0.31 16.11 -11.04
C PRO A 122 -0.19 15.63 -12.50
N GLU A 123 0.24 16.49 -13.41
CA GLU A 123 0.54 16.18 -14.82
C GLU A 123 1.80 15.31 -14.97
N PHE A 124 2.71 15.36 -13.99
CA PHE A 124 3.86 14.50 -13.93
C PHE A 124 3.48 13.25 -13.14
N THR A 125 3.48 12.10 -13.81
CA THR A 125 3.23 10.80 -13.18
C THR A 125 4.33 9.82 -13.54
N LEU A 126 4.70 8.97 -12.59
CA LEU A 126 5.61 7.85 -12.84
C LEU A 126 4.87 6.54 -12.61
N SER A 127 4.77 5.72 -13.64
CA SER A 127 4.11 4.42 -13.57
C SER A 127 5.04 3.35 -12.99
N TYR A 128 4.46 2.44 -12.23
CA TYR A 128 5.12 1.24 -11.73
C TYR A 128 4.28 0.01 -12.04
N SER A 129 4.98 -1.07 -12.36
CA SER A 129 4.42 -2.40 -12.56
C SER A 129 4.74 -3.29 -11.38
N ARG A 130 3.74 -4.07 -10.94
CA ARG A 130 3.89 -5.07 -9.88
C ARG A 130 4.78 -6.21 -10.40
N CYS A 131 5.78 -6.58 -9.61
CA CYS A 131 6.65 -7.70 -9.92
C CYS A 131 6.06 -9.01 -9.39
N ALA A 132 5.75 -9.93 -10.29
CA ALA A 132 5.42 -11.31 -9.95
C ALA A 132 6.74 -12.07 -9.66
N MET A 133 7.11 -12.16 -8.38
CA MET A 133 8.38 -12.70 -7.92
C MET A 133 8.22 -14.05 -7.25
#